data_AF-A0A7S3XRY1-F1
#
_entry.id   AF-A0A7S3XRY1-F1
#
_cell.length_a   1.000
_cell.length_b   1.000
_cell.length_c   1.000
_cell.angle_alpha   90.00
_cell.angle_beta   90.00
_cell.angle_gamma   90.00
#
_symmetry.space_group_name_H-M   'P 1'
#
loop_
_entity.id
_entity.type
_entity.pdbx_description
1 polymer ?
#
loop_
_entity_poly.entity_id
_entity_poly.type
_entity_poly.pdbx_seq_one_letter_code
_entity_poly.pdbx_strand_id
1 'polypeptide(L)'
;RVHLQGAEGALEVHAARWPSADPDHPLHSLAYAVRALPSPWDRTQLVALLPGFVVVNTSARTVFVCQAGSPQLLEVGPKERVPFHWYRASFPKKILIKFAQEGSAWSGPIDPSRIGTYMALIRNGSDRSLWGSRDAVLRVQVAIGQGGGGGGC
;
A
#
# COMPACT_ATOMS: atom_id res chain seq x y z
N ARG A 1 22.38 -10.23 -9.77
CA ARG A 1 21.48 -10.64 -10.88
C ARG A 1 20.08 -10.76 -10.29
N VAL A 2 19.10 -10.00 -10.80
CA VAL A 2 17.73 -10.01 -10.27
C VAL A 2 16.92 -11.06 -11.03
N HIS A 3 16.23 -11.95 -10.31
CA HIS A 3 15.33 -12.95 -10.88
C HIS A 3 13.89 -12.58 -10.53
N LEU A 4 13.07 -12.32 -11.56
CA LEU A 4 11.65 -12.08 -11.41
C LEU A 4 10.90 -13.41 -11.53
N GLN A 5 9.91 -13.64 -10.67
CA GLN A 5 9.10 -14.86 -10.64
C GLN A 5 7.68 -14.55 -11.12
N GLY A 6 7.28 -15.16 -12.25
CA GLY A 6 5.92 -15.02 -12.78
C GLY A 6 5.68 -13.70 -13.55
N ALA A 7 4.41 -13.46 -13.90
CA ALA A 7 3.98 -12.31 -14.68
C ALA A 7 3.78 -11.04 -13.84
N GLU A 8 3.67 -11.16 -12.52
CA GLU A 8 3.53 -10.06 -11.57
C GLU A 8 4.08 -10.46 -10.21
N GLY A 9 4.60 -9.49 -9.45
CA GLY A 9 5.14 -9.73 -8.12
C GLY A 9 5.74 -8.49 -7.47
N ALA A 10 6.42 -8.69 -6.35
CA ALA A 10 7.19 -7.68 -5.66
C ALA A 10 8.65 -8.11 -5.51
N LEU A 11 9.57 -7.14 -5.62
CA LEU A 11 11.00 -7.32 -5.42
C LEU A 11 11.42 -6.48 -4.22
N GLU A 12 11.98 -7.12 -3.21
CA GLU A 12 12.63 -6.41 -2.11
C GLU A 12 13.99 -5.89 -2.58
N VAL A 13 14.17 -4.58 -2.46
CA VAL A 13 15.44 -3.93 -2.79
C VAL A 13 16.16 -3.65 -1.48
N HIS A 14 17.14 -4.50 -1.18
CA HIS A 14 17.99 -4.32 -0.01
C HIS A 14 18.98 -3.18 -0.22
N ALA A 15 19.27 -2.49 0.88
CA ALA A 15 20.12 -1.32 0.97
C ALA A 15 21.60 -1.56 0.60
N ALA A 16 22.02 -2.78 0.29
CA ALA A 16 23.43 -3.17 0.15
C ALA A 16 24.24 -2.37 -0.90
N ARG A 17 23.60 -1.46 -1.66
CA ARG A 17 24.25 -0.55 -2.61
C ARG A 17 24.24 0.94 -2.19
N TRP A 18 23.63 1.30 -1.08
CA TRP A 18 23.48 2.68 -0.60
C TRP A 18 24.09 2.83 0.80
N PRO A 19 25.15 3.65 0.98
CA PRO A 19 25.94 3.68 2.21
C PRO A 19 25.21 4.27 3.43
N SER A 20 24.00 4.82 3.28
CA SER A 20 23.25 5.49 4.36
C SER A 20 22.04 4.71 4.87
N ALA A 21 21.85 3.46 4.44
CA ALA A 21 20.67 2.69 4.80
C ALA A 21 21.01 1.44 5.63
N ASP A 22 20.16 1.20 6.64
CA ASP A 22 20.23 0.05 7.51
C ASP A 22 20.19 -1.25 6.69
N PRO A 23 21.23 -2.12 6.77
CA PRO A 23 21.30 -3.34 5.98
C PRO A 23 20.22 -4.37 6.33
N ASP A 24 19.66 -4.30 7.54
CA ASP A 24 18.71 -5.29 8.04
C ASP A 24 17.25 -4.95 7.69
N HIS A 25 17.00 -3.75 7.14
CA HIS A 25 15.67 -3.32 6.74
C HIS A 25 15.59 -3.14 5.22
N PRO A 26 14.66 -3.81 4.52
CA PRO A 26 14.43 -3.55 3.10
C PRO A 26 14.00 -2.08 2.93
N LEU A 27 14.85 -1.31 2.26
CA LEU A 27 14.67 0.12 2.04
C LEU A 27 13.35 0.38 1.31
N HIS A 28 13.08 -0.43 0.28
CA HIS A 28 11.88 -0.34 -0.55
C HIS A 28 11.49 -1.71 -1.12
N SER A 29 10.19 -1.91 -1.31
CA SER A 29 9.64 -2.98 -2.15
C SER A 29 9.18 -2.38 -3.48
N LEU A 30 9.68 -2.91 -4.59
CA LEU A 30 9.28 -2.53 -5.94
C LEU A 30 8.31 -3.58 -6.49
N ALA A 31 7.08 -3.17 -6.79
CA ALA A 31 6.19 -4.02 -7.56
C ALA A 31 6.63 -4.06 -9.02
N TYR A 32 6.46 -5.20 -9.67
CA TYR A 32 6.72 -5.35 -11.09
C TYR A 32 5.61 -6.13 -11.79
N ALA A 33 5.44 -5.81 -13.07
CA ALA A 33 4.62 -6.59 -13.99
C ALA A 33 5.44 -6.90 -15.25
N VAL A 34 5.43 -8.15 -15.68
CA VAL A 34 6.12 -8.64 -16.87
C VAL A 34 5.08 -9.02 -17.91
N ARG A 35 5.19 -8.45 -19.11
CA ARG A 35 4.34 -8.81 -20.25
C ARG A 35 5.18 -9.01 -21.51
N ALA A 36 4.78 -9.98 -22.32
CA ALA A 36 5.32 -10.13 -23.67
C ALA A 36 4.89 -8.94 -24.53
N LEU A 37 5.78 -8.46 -25.39
CA LEU A 37 5.44 -7.46 -26.39
C LEU A 37 4.90 -8.12 -27.66
N PRO A 38 4.05 -7.44 -28.44
CA PRO A 38 3.65 -7.92 -29.74
C PRO A 38 4.81 -7.89 -30.75
N SER A 39 4.66 -8.59 -31.87
CA SER A 39 5.59 -8.53 -33.01
C SER A 39 5.86 -7.08 -33.43
N PRO A 40 7.12 -6.72 -33.78
CA PRO A 40 8.31 -7.58 -33.94
C PRO A 40 9.10 -7.86 -32.65
N TRP A 41 8.59 -7.48 -31.47
CA TRP A 41 9.29 -7.62 -30.19
C TRP A 41 8.79 -8.79 -29.35
N ASP A 42 8.24 -9.83 -29.98
CA ASP A 42 7.71 -11.03 -29.33
C ASP A 42 8.75 -11.81 -28.50
N ARG A 43 10.04 -11.62 -28.79
CA ARG A 43 11.17 -12.12 -27.99
C ARG A 43 11.56 -11.22 -26.80
N THR A 44 10.96 -10.04 -26.67
CA THR A 44 11.26 -9.05 -25.62
C THR A 44 10.15 -9.05 -24.56
N GLN A 45 10.55 -8.99 -23.30
CA GLN A 45 9.65 -8.78 -22.18
C GLN A 45 9.68 -7.31 -21.74
N LEU A 46 8.51 -6.70 -21.59
CA LEU A 46 8.37 -5.42 -20.93
C LEU A 46 8.19 -5.65 -19.43
N VAL A 47 9.15 -5.14 -18.66
CA VAL A 47 9.08 -5.10 -17.20
C VAL A 47 8.66 -3.70 -16.77
N ALA A 48 7.43 -3.56 -16.28
CA ALA A 48 6.95 -2.32 -15.69
C ALA A 48 7.25 -2.32 -14.19
N LEU A 49 8.10 -1.40 -13.74
CA LEU A 49 8.29 -1.13 -12.31
C LEU A 49 7.18 -0.20 -11.82
N LEU A 50 6.50 -0.60 -10.76
CA LEU A 50 5.40 0.13 -10.16
C LEU A 50 5.88 0.77 -8.86
N PRO A 51 5.48 2.02 -8.57
CA PRO A 51 5.86 2.69 -7.33
C PRO A 51 5.37 1.88 -6.13
N GLY A 52 6.28 1.61 -5.20
CA GLY A 52 5.94 1.09 -3.88
C GLY A 52 5.35 2.22 -3.04
N PHE A 53 4.23 1.94 -2.37
CA PHE A 53 3.66 2.85 -1.39
C PHE A 53 4.12 2.42 0.00
N VAL A 54 4.13 3.35 0.95
CA VAL A 54 4.28 3.00 2.36
C VAL A 54 3.00 3.45 3.05
N VAL A 55 2.32 2.51 3.70
CA VAL A 55 1.17 2.81 4.53
C VAL A 55 1.68 3.12 5.92
N VAL A 56 1.26 4.27 6.45
CA VAL A 56 1.58 4.69 7.82
C VAL A 56 0.28 4.83 8.58
N ASN A 57 0.09 4.00 9.61
CA ASN A 57 -1.07 4.12 10.47
C ASN A 57 -0.79 5.11 11.60
N THR A 58 -1.24 6.35 11.46
CA THR A 58 -1.06 7.38 12.47
C THR A 58 -2.08 7.30 13.62
N SER A 59 -3.06 6.41 13.53
CA SER A 59 -4.11 6.24 14.55
C SER A 59 -3.63 5.40 15.73
N ALA A 60 -4.49 5.28 16.75
CA ALA A 60 -4.26 4.43 17.93
C ALA A 60 -4.84 3.00 17.77
N ARG A 61 -5.43 2.67 16.61
CA ARG A 61 -6.13 1.41 16.36
C ARG A 61 -5.51 0.70 15.17
N THR A 62 -5.48 -0.62 15.18
CA THR A 62 -5.11 -1.40 14.00
C THR A 62 -6.10 -1.17 12.86
N VAL A 63 -5.59 -1.04 11.65
CA VAL A 63 -6.39 -0.92 10.43
C VAL A 63 -6.04 -2.04 9.46
N PHE A 64 -7.03 -2.45 8.68
CA PHE A 64 -6.82 -3.28 7.50
C PHE A 64 -6.84 -2.41 6.25
N VAL A 65 -5.92 -2.70 5.35
CA VAL A 65 -5.77 -2.01 4.07
C VAL A 65 -5.80 -3.06 2.96
N CYS A 66 -6.53 -2.81 1.89
CA CYS A 66 -6.50 -3.68 0.72
C CYS A 66 -6.63 -2.91 -0.59
N GLN A 67 -6.23 -3.57 -1.68
CA GLN A 67 -6.55 -3.11 -3.03
C GLN A 67 -8.03 -3.41 -3.32
N ALA A 68 -8.76 -2.45 -3.89
CA ALA A 68 -10.15 -2.65 -4.28
C ALA A 68 -10.30 -3.88 -5.21
N GLY A 69 -11.19 -4.80 -4.84
CA GLY A 69 -11.40 -6.08 -5.54
C GLY A 69 -10.45 -7.21 -5.11
N SER A 70 -9.42 -6.94 -4.32
CA SER A 70 -8.49 -7.96 -3.81
C SER A 70 -8.98 -8.60 -2.50
N PRO A 71 -8.85 -9.92 -2.34
CA PRO A 71 -9.08 -10.58 -1.06
C PRO A 71 -7.90 -10.43 -0.09
N GLN A 72 -6.73 -9.99 -0.57
CA GLN A 72 -5.54 -9.83 0.26
C GLN A 72 -5.65 -8.60 1.14
N LEU A 73 -5.42 -8.79 2.43
CA LEU A 73 -5.48 -7.76 3.46
C LEU A 73 -4.08 -7.52 4.01
N LEU A 74 -3.73 -6.25 4.15
CA LEU A 74 -2.57 -5.78 4.88
C LEU A 74 -3.05 -5.28 6.24
N GLU A 75 -2.61 -5.92 7.31
CA GLU A 75 -2.80 -5.42 8.67
C GLU A 75 -1.72 -4.39 8.97
N VAL A 76 -2.12 -3.25 9.54
CA VAL A 76 -1.20 -2.18 9.94
C VAL A 76 -1.58 -1.73 11.35
N GLY A 77 -0.72 -2.08 12.31
CA GLY A 77 -0.85 -1.74 13.72
C GLY A 77 -0.70 -0.24 14.00
N PRO A 78 -1.01 0.21 15.22
CA PRO A 78 -0.88 1.61 15.61
C PRO A 78 0.57 2.10 15.45
N LYS A 79 0.73 3.27 14.82
CA LYS A 79 2.04 3.90 14.51
C LYS A 79 2.96 3.10 13.60
N GLU A 80 2.50 1.96 13.09
CA GLU A 80 3.28 1.10 12.21
C GLU A 80 3.43 1.71 10.80
N ARG A 81 4.53 1.37 10.15
CA ARG A 81 4.83 1.71 8.77
C ARG A 81 5.08 0.43 8.00
N VAL A 82 4.24 0.15 7.00
CA VAL A 82 4.31 -1.10 6.25
C VAL A 82 4.36 -0.80 4.75
N PRO A 83 5.32 -1.38 4.00
CA PRO A 83 5.32 -1.31 2.55
C PRO A 83 4.02 -1.90 1.97
N PHE A 84 3.43 -1.19 1.03
CA PHE A 84 2.26 -1.63 0.29
C PHE A 84 2.57 -1.68 -1.20
N HIS A 85 2.22 -2.80 -1.80
CA HIS A 85 2.26 -2.99 -3.23
C HIS A 85 0.90 -3.46 -3.74
N TRP A 86 0.65 -3.22 -5.02
CA TRP A 86 -0.55 -3.75 -5.66
C TRP A 86 -0.44 -5.25 -5.80
N TYR A 87 -1.35 -5.99 -5.15
CA TYR A 87 -1.34 -7.45 -5.21
C TYR A 87 -1.65 -7.97 -6.61
N ARG A 88 -2.54 -7.30 -7.35
CA ARG A 88 -2.85 -7.64 -8.75
C ARG A 88 -2.74 -6.43 -9.66
N ALA A 89 -2.05 -6.61 -10.78
CA ALA A 89 -1.90 -5.59 -11.81
C ALA A 89 -3.24 -5.21 -12.44
N SER A 90 -4.10 -6.21 -12.67
CA SER A 90 -5.40 -6.09 -13.35
C SER A 90 -6.51 -5.45 -12.51
N PHE A 91 -6.35 -5.38 -11.19
CA PHE A 91 -7.36 -4.81 -10.29
C PHE A 91 -7.24 -3.28 -10.21
N PRO A 92 -8.33 -2.57 -9.88
CA PRO A 92 -8.29 -1.13 -9.69
C PRO A 92 -7.18 -0.70 -8.74
N LYS A 93 -6.44 0.35 -9.10
CA LYS A 93 -5.36 0.94 -8.28
C LYS A 93 -5.94 1.87 -7.22
N LYS A 94 -6.87 1.35 -6.43
CA LYS A 94 -7.56 2.05 -5.36
C LYS A 94 -7.38 1.30 -4.05
N ILE A 95 -7.23 2.05 -2.96
CA ILE A 95 -7.05 1.52 -1.62
C ILE A 95 -8.38 1.60 -0.86
N LEU A 96 -8.72 0.53 -0.14
CA LEU A 96 -9.80 0.50 0.84
C LEU A 96 -9.20 0.33 2.22
N ILE A 97 -9.77 1.00 3.21
CA ILE A 97 -9.30 0.95 4.60
C ILE A 97 -10.48 0.66 5.52
N LYS A 98 -10.29 -0.18 6.53
CA LYS A 98 -11.24 -0.34 7.63
C LYS A 98 -10.51 -0.51 8.96
N PHE A 99 -11.19 -0.33 10.08
CA PHE A 99 -10.64 -0.75 11.37
C PHE A 99 -10.61 -2.28 11.47
N ALA A 100 -9.62 -2.81 12.17
CA ALA A 100 -9.54 -4.22 12.53
C ALA A 100 -10.51 -4.60 13.67
N GLN A 101 -11.71 -4.05 13.64
CA GLN A 101 -12.79 -4.32 14.58
C GLN A 101 -13.94 -5.00 13.84
N GLU A 102 -14.50 -6.04 14.45
CA GLU A 102 -15.65 -6.76 13.90
C GLU A 102 -16.81 -5.79 13.57
N GLY A 103 -17.48 -6.02 12.44
CA GLY A 103 -18.55 -5.17 11.95
C GLY A 103 -18.11 -3.84 11.31
N SER A 104 -16.82 -3.50 11.27
CA SER A 104 -16.35 -2.30 10.58
C SER A 104 -16.53 -2.42 9.07
N ALA A 105 -17.15 -1.41 8.46
CA ALA A 105 -17.27 -1.32 7.01
C ALA A 105 -15.96 -0.85 6.36
N TRP A 106 -15.76 -1.20 5.09
CA TRP A 106 -14.72 -0.62 4.27
C TRP A 106 -15.03 0.85 3.97
N SER A 107 -13.97 1.67 3.92
CA SER A 107 -14.05 3.02 3.37
C SER A 107 -14.46 3.01 1.90
N GLY A 108 -14.79 4.19 1.37
CA GLY A 108 -14.76 4.41 -0.07
C GLY A 108 -13.36 4.19 -0.67
N PRO A 109 -13.27 3.99 -2.00
CA PRO A 109 -12.00 3.81 -2.70
C PRO A 109 -11.16 5.09 -2.69
N ILE A 110 -9.92 4.97 -2.24
CA ILE A 110 -8.93 6.05 -2.18
C ILE A 110 -7.95 5.89 -3.34
N ASP A 111 -7.66 6.98 -4.05
CA ASP A 111 -6.65 7.01 -5.10
C ASP A 111 -5.30 7.49 -4.55
N PRO A 112 -4.30 6.61 -4.38
CA PRO A 112 -3.00 7.01 -3.86
C PRO A 112 -2.16 7.79 -4.88
N SER A 113 -2.58 7.90 -6.15
CA SER A 113 -1.92 8.80 -7.12
C SER A 113 -2.32 10.26 -6.91
N ARG A 114 -3.40 10.53 -6.17
CA ARG A 114 -3.85 11.89 -5.87
C ARG A 114 -3.24 12.33 -4.54
N ILE A 115 -2.17 13.11 -4.60
CA ILE A 115 -1.52 13.70 -3.40
C ILE A 115 -2.51 14.65 -2.70
N GLY A 116 -2.60 14.58 -1.37
CA GLY A 116 -3.50 15.42 -0.59
C GLY A 116 -4.00 14.77 0.69
N THR A 117 -4.93 15.45 1.37
CA THR A 117 -5.67 14.91 2.53
C THR A 117 -7.09 14.57 2.10
N TYR A 118 -7.55 13.39 2.49
CA TYR A 118 -8.90 12.88 2.23
C TYR A 118 -9.57 12.51 3.55
N MET A 119 -10.89 12.69 3.59
CA MET A 119 -11.72 12.22 4.68
C MET A 119 -12.47 10.99 4.19
N ALA A 120 -12.19 9.84 4.79
CA ALA A 120 -12.87 8.60 4.52
C ALA A 120 -13.83 8.29 5.68
N LEU A 121 -15.11 8.17 5.37
CA LEU A 121 -16.11 7.71 6.33
C LEU A 121 -16.01 6.19 6.48
N ILE A 122 -15.86 5.73 7.72
CA ILE A 122 -15.84 4.32 8.09
C ILE A 122 -17.00 4.10 9.06
N ARG A 123 -17.98 3.31 8.61
CA ARG A 123 -19.10 2.94 9.45
C ARG A 123 -18.66 1.87 10.44
N ASN A 124 -18.81 2.15 11.74
CA ASN A 124 -18.53 1.19 12.78
C ASN A 124 -19.80 0.36 13.06
N GLY A 125 -19.84 -0.88 12.57
CA GLY A 125 -21.02 -1.75 12.70
C GLY A 125 -21.13 -2.50 14.03
N SER A 126 -20.18 -2.31 14.96
CA SER A 126 -20.21 -2.98 16.27
C SER A 126 -21.18 -2.36 17.26
N ASP A 127 -21.71 -1.16 16.98
CA ASP A 127 -22.69 -0.52 17.86
C ASP A 127 -24.12 -0.84 17.39
N ARG A 128 -24.69 -1.92 17.95
CA ARG A 128 -26.10 -2.27 17.80
C ARG A 128 -27.02 -1.44 18.71
N SER A 129 -26.50 -0.46 19.45
CA SER A 129 -27.37 0.45 20.17
C SER A 129 -28.25 1.19 19.16
N LEU A 130 -29.57 1.14 19.36
CA LEU A 130 -30.60 1.73 18.49
C LEU A 130 -30.50 3.26 18.37
N TRP A 131 -29.47 3.88 18.95
CA TRP A 131 -29.37 5.33 19.16
C TRP A 131 -28.04 5.96 18.73
N GLY A 132 -27.13 5.25 18.06
CA GLY A 132 -25.93 5.91 17.53
C GLY A 132 -24.97 5.02 16.77
N SER A 133 -25.19 4.84 15.46
CA SER A 133 -24.10 4.39 14.57
C SER A 133 -23.03 5.49 14.58
N ARG A 134 -21.92 5.25 15.29
CA ARG A 134 -20.78 6.18 15.30
C ARG A 134 -19.99 5.98 14.01
N ASP A 135 -20.30 6.80 13.01
CA ASP A 135 -19.42 6.96 11.86
C ASP A 135 -18.09 7.53 12.34
N ALA A 136 -17.00 6.83 12.01
CA ALA A 136 -15.66 7.31 12.26
C ALA A 136 -15.14 7.99 11.00
N VAL A 137 -14.53 9.16 11.15
CA VAL A 137 -13.87 9.84 10.04
C VAL A 137 -12.39 9.55 10.08
N LEU A 138 -11.89 8.85 9.07
CA LEU A 138 -10.48 8.58 8.88
C LEU A 138 -9.87 9.70 8.01
N ARG A 139 -8.91 10.43 8.57
CA ARG A 139 -8.08 11.34 7.79
C ARG A 139 -6.96 10.55 7.12
N VAL A 140 -6.97 10.49 5.80
CA VAL A 140 -5.95 9.82 4.99
C VAL A 140 -5.11 10.87 4.30
N GLN A 141 -3.80 10.84 4.52
CA GLN A 141 -2.86 11.71 3.83
C GLN A 141 -2.04 10.90 2.84
N VAL A 142 -2.05 11.36 1.58
CA VAL A 142 -1.20 10.85 0.51
C VAL A 142 -0.16 11.92 0.22
N ALA A 143 1.11 11.57 0.36
CA ALA A 143 2.23 12.47 0.13
C ALA A 143 3.37 11.72 -0.56
N ILE A 144 4.23 12.48 -1.25
CA ILE A 144 5.51 11.94 -1.73
C ILE A 144 6.41 11.80 -0.50
N GLY A 145 6.89 10.59 -0.24
CA GLY A 145 7.89 10.38 0.81
C GLY A 145 9.17 11.12 0.42
N GLN A 146 9.57 12.10 1.22
CA GLN A 146 10.95 12.58 1.15
C GLN A 146 11.79 11.47 1.77
N GLY A 147 12.60 10.79 0.95
CA GLY A 147 13.58 9.84 1.45
C GLY A 147 14.40 10.54 2.52
N GLY A 148 14.31 10.08 3.76
CA GLY A 148 15.02 10.66 4.88
C GLY A 148 16.52 10.46 4.68
N GLY A 149 17.13 11.35 3.91
CA GLY A 149 18.56 11.57 3.95
C GLY A 149 18.85 12.16 5.31
N GLY A 150 19.21 11.31 6.27
CA GLY A 150 19.75 11.72 7.55
C GLY A 150 21.03 12.51 7.33
N GLY A 151 20.91 13.82 7.12
CA GLY A 151 21.97 14.77 7.42
C GLY A 151 22.02 14.93 8.93
N GLY A 152 22.79 14.06 9.59
CA GLY A 152 23.21 14.21 10.98
C GLY A 152 24.70 14.49 10.98
N CYS A 153 25.06 15.65 11.52
CA CYS A 153 26.37 16.28 11.58
C CYS A 153 27.46 15.47 12.29
#